data_AF-T0HC18-F1
#
_entry.id   AF-T0HC18-F1
#
_cell.length_a   1.000
_cell.length_b   1.000
_cell.length_c   1.000
_cell.angle_alpha   90.00
_cell.angle_beta   90.00
_cell.angle_gamma   90.00
#
_symmetry.space_group_name_H-M   'P 1'
#
loop_
_entity.id
_entity.type
_entity.pdbx_description
1 polymer ?
#
loop_
_entity_poly.entity_id
_entity_poly.type
_entity_poly.pdbx_seq_one_letter_code
_entity_poly.pdbx_strand_id
1 'polypeptide(L)'
;MKSRKLEYSNHIARLLSCEKCPKMVGNPVHGCVPSSRIISLGQAPGVHEERFGRPFAYTAGKTLFGWFNKIGIEEEVFRSKVNMSAVCRCFPGKAKSGDRKPDAEEVKNCSEFLEFEVRFHKPELLIPIGKLAIDQLFECGKYKLEDVIGRSFSRELYGIRLDWVPLPHPSGLNVWNHTEIGKKLIQRALDTLKNHPVIREEFFL
;
A
#
# COMPACT_ATOMS: atom_id res chain seq x y z
N MET A 1 9.96 -10.81 -22.60
CA MET A 1 10.66 -10.81 -21.29
C MET A 1 11.74 -9.73 -21.15
N LYS A 2 12.74 -9.62 -22.05
CA LYS A 2 13.81 -8.58 -21.94
C LYS A 2 13.26 -7.13 -21.90
N SER A 3 12.26 -6.82 -22.73
CA SER A 3 11.64 -5.48 -22.78
C SER A 3 10.89 -5.11 -21.49
N ARG A 4 10.09 -6.02 -20.91
CA ARG A 4 9.33 -5.77 -19.66
C ARG A 4 10.25 -5.57 -18.44
N LYS A 5 11.37 -6.32 -18.38
CA LYS A 5 12.39 -6.12 -17.33
C LYS A 5 13.03 -4.73 -17.45
N LEU A 6 13.40 -4.33 -18.66
CA LEU A 6 13.97 -3.01 -18.94
C LEU A 6 12.99 -1.88 -18.58
N GLU A 7 11.71 -2.05 -18.93
CA GLU A 7 10.66 -1.08 -18.60
C GLU A 7 10.53 -0.86 -17.08
N TYR A 8 10.51 -1.93 -16.29
CA TYR A 8 10.48 -1.85 -14.84
C TYR A 8 11.75 -1.20 -14.28
N SER A 9 12.93 -1.58 -14.79
CA SER A 9 14.20 -0.96 -14.38
C SER A 9 14.23 0.55 -14.68
N ASN A 10 13.70 0.98 -15.82
CA ASN A 10 13.58 2.40 -16.17
C ASN A 10 12.62 3.13 -15.24
N HIS A 11 11.51 2.49 -14.84
CA HIS A 11 10.60 3.03 -13.85
C HIS A 11 11.30 3.23 -12.49
N ILE A 12 12.03 2.23 -12.00
CA ILE A 12 12.79 2.36 -10.74
C ILE A 12 13.83 3.48 -10.85
N ALA A 13 14.56 3.58 -11.97
CA ALA A 13 15.52 4.66 -12.18
C ALA A 13 14.85 6.05 -12.13
N ARG A 14 13.71 6.22 -12.81
CA ARG A 14 12.92 7.47 -12.78
C ARG A 14 12.40 7.81 -11.39
N LEU A 15 11.97 6.78 -10.63
CA LEU A 15 11.50 6.94 -9.27
C LEU A 15 12.64 7.44 -8.38
N LEU A 16 13.80 6.78 -8.42
CA LEU A 16 14.97 7.11 -7.58
C LEU A 16 15.58 8.48 -7.91
N SER A 17 15.42 8.98 -9.14
CA SER A 17 15.90 10.31 -9.55
C SER A 17 14.86 11.42 -9.44
N CYS A 18 13.72 11.18 -8.79
CA CYS A 18 12.62 12.13 -8.75
C CYS A 18 12.82 13.21 -7.68
N GLU A 19 12.66 14.48 -8.07
CA GLU A 19 12.84 15.66 -7.21
C GLU A 19 11.59 16.56 -7.16
N LYS A 20 10.43 16.08 -7.60
CA LYS A 20 9.20 16.90 -7.77
C LYS A 20 8.58 17.42 -6.47
N CYS A 21 9.02 16.97 -5.30
CA CYS A 21 8.40 17.26 -4.01
C CYS A 21 9.41 17.85 -3.01
N PRO A 22 9.67 19.17 -3.01
CA PRO A 22 10.75 19.78 -2.22
C PRO A 22 10.56 19.72 -0.69
N LYS A 23 9.34 19.44 -0.21
CA LYS A 23 9.03 19.29 1.22
C LYS A 23 9.21 17.85 1.73
N MET A 24 9.39 16.89 0.83
CA MET A 24 9.66 15.51 1.18
C MET A 24 11.15 15.34 1.48
N VAL A 25 11.46 14.40 2.36
CA VAL A 25 12.81 14.18 2.88
C VAL A 25 13.30 12.79 2.50
N GLY A 26 14.59 12.69 2.18
CA GLY A 26 15.26 11.43 1.90
C GLY A 26 14.93 10.84 0.53
N ASN A 27 15.48 9.66 0.28
CA ASN A 27 15.29 8.94 -0.97
C ASN A 27 13.93 8.25 -1.05
N PRO A 28 13.39 8.09 -2.27
CA PRO A 28 12.23 7.27 -2.51
C PRO A 28 12.38 5.82 -2.02
N VAL A 29 11.34 5.27 -1.41
CA VAL A 29 11.25 3.84 -1.04
C VAL A 29 10.24 3.17 -1.96
N HIS A 30 10.59 1.98 -2.47
CA HIS A 30 9.77 1.21 -3.39
C HIS A 30 9.77 -0.28 -3.07
N GLY A 31 8.72 -0.98 -3.47
CA GLY A 31 8.69 -2.44 -3.51
C GLY A 31 9.43 -2.99 -4.73
N CYS A 32 9.76 -4.28 -4.71
CA CYS A 32 10.40 -4.95 -5.84
C CYS A 32 9.85 -6.36 -6.01
N VAL A 33 8.62 -6.47 -6.53
CA VAL A 33 8.06 -7.75 -6.98
C VAL A 33 7.59 -7.62 -8.43
N PRO A 34 8.50 -7.83 -9.41
CA PRO A 34 8.15 -7.75 -10.82
C PRO A 34 6.98 -8.69 -11.15
N SER A 35 6.01 -8.19 -11.92
CA SER A 35 4.82 -8.96 -12.33
C SER A 35 3.91 -9.44 -11.21
N SER A 36 3.98 -8.85 -10.00
CA SER A 36 3.02 -9.14 -8.94
C SER A 36 1.58 -8.92 -9.40
N ARG A 37 0.68 -9.84 -9.05
CA ARG A 37 -0.77 -9.71 -9.27
C ARG A 37 -1.47 -8.96 -8.13
N ILE A 38 -0.73 -8.58 -7.09
CA ILE A 38 -1.26 -7.93 -5.88
C ILE A 38 -0.41 -6.68 -5.57
N ILE A 39 -1.07 -5.54 -5.41
CA ILE A 39 -0.41 -4.32 -4.91
C ILE A 39 -0.90 -4.02 -3.51
N SER A 40 0.00 -3.76 -2.56
CA SER A 40 -0.39 -3.05 -1.33
C SER A 40 -0.01 -1.59 -1.44
N LEU A 41 -0.87 -0.69 -0.99
CA LEU A 41 -0.69 0.75 -1.15
C LEU A 41 -0.73 1.44 0.23
N GLY A 42 0.42 1.87 0.73
CA GLY A 42 0.52 2.71 1.92
C GLY A 42 0.39 4.20 1.61
N GLN A 43 0.46 5.04 2.65
CA GLN A 43 0.48 6.51 2.51
C GLN A 43 1.83 7.01 1.97
N ALA A 44 2.88 6.80 2.74
CA ALA A 44 4.24 7.23 2.47
C ALA A 44 5.20 6.45 3.37
N PRO A 45 6.50 6.38 3.06
CA PRO A 45 7.51 5.87 3.98
C PRO A 45 7.53 6.68 5.28
N GLY A 46 7.85 6.02 6.38
CA GLY A 46 8.20 6.69 7.63
C GLY A 46 9.70 7.03 7.69
N VAL A 47 10.11 7.56 8.83
CA VAL A 47 11.48 8.06 9.06
C VAL A 47 12.57 6.98 9.02
N HIS A 48 12.21 5.71 9.18
CA HIS A 48 13.17 4.60 9.23
C HIS A 48 13.18 3.76 7.95
N GLU A 49 12.13 3.86 7.15
CA GLU A 49 11.88 3.03 5.98
C GLU A 49 12.97 3.20 4.91
N GLU A 50 13.48 4.42 4.72
CA GLU A 50 14.62 4.67 3.83
C GLU A 50 15.87 3.92 4.29
N ARG A 51 16.21 4.00 5.59
CA ARG A 51 17.37 3.30 6.17
C ARG A 51 17.28 1.79 5.96
N PHE A 52 16.08 1.23 6.02
CA PHE A 52 15.85 -0.20 5.79
C PHE A 52 15.67 -0.56 4.31
N GLY A 53 15.52 0.42 3.42
CA GLY A 53 15.39 0.24 1.98
C GLY A 53 14.13 -0.52 1.54
N ARG A 54 13.12 -0.68 2.42
CA ARG A 54 11.89 -1.43 2.09
C ARG A 54 10.63 -0.86 2.74
N PRO A 55 9.46 -0.92 2.06
CA PRO A 55 8.19 -0.48 2.63
C PRO A 55 7.80 -1.28 3.89
N PHE A 56 7.11 -0.61 4.82
CA PHE A 56 6.63 -1.20 6.07
C PHE A 56 7.75 -1.97 6.82
N ALA A 57 8.92 -1.36 6.99
CA ALA A 57 10.07 -2.02 7.63
C ALA A 57 10.11 -1.86 9.16
N TYR A 58 9.27 -1.00 9.73
CA TYR A 58 9.34 -0.64 11.16
C TYR A 58 8.05 -0.98 11.92
N THR A 59 7.67 -0.17 12.92
CA THR A 59 6.56 -0.43 13.85
C THR A 59 5.22 -0.70 13.15
N ALA A 60 4.87 0.13 12.16
CA ALA A 60 3.67 -0.06 11.34
C ALA A 60 3.71 -1.39 10.56
N GLY A 61 4.89 -1.79 10.09
CA GLY A 61 5.09 -3.08 9.43
C GLY A 61 4.90 -4.26 10.36
N LYS A 62 5.47 -4.22 11.56
CA LYS A 62 5.27 -5.28 12.58
C LYS A 62 3.78 -5.55 12.84
N THR A 63 2.98 -4.49 12.96
CA THR A 63 1.53 -4.63 13.14
C THR A 63 0.85 -5.20 11.90
N LEU A 64 1.19 -4.69 10.70
CA LEU A 64 0.63 -5.17 9.44
C LEU A 64 0.90 -6.67 9.23
N PHE A 65 2.15 -7.10 9.36
CA PHE A 65 2.52 -8.50 9.18
C PHE A 65 2.01 -9.38 10.32
N GLY A 66 1.86 -8.83 11.53
CA GLY A 66 1.13 -9.51 12.61
C GLY A 66 -0.33 -9.77 12.26
N TRP A 67 -0.98 -8.94 11.44
CA TRP A 67 -2.32 -9.21 10.93
C TRP A 67 -2.32 -10.31 9.87
N PHE A 68 -1.45 -10.23 8.86
CA PHE A 68 -1.32 -11.26 7.82
C PHE A 68 -0.94 -12.63 8.38
N ASN A 69 -0.11 -12.67 9.42
CA ASN A 69 0.26 -13.92 10.08
C ASN A 69 -0.95 -14.65 10.68
N LYS A 70 -1.98 -13.94 11.15
CA LYS A 70 -3.21 -14.55 11.68
C LYS A 70 -4.01 -15.33 10.64
N ILE A 71 -3.84 -14.99 9.36
CA ILE A 71 -4.46 -15.72 8.25
C ILE A 71 -3.51 -16.70 7.56
N GLY A 72 -2.32 -16.92 8.13
CA GLY A 72 -1.32 -17.87 7.62
C GLY A 72 -0.39 -17.30 6.55
N ILE A 73 -0.24 -15.98 6.46
CA ILE A 73 0.65 -15.33 5.50
C ILE A 73 1.83 -14.72 6.26
N GLU A 74 3.01 -15.30 6.12
CA GLU A 74 4.25 -14.83 6.73
C GLU A 74 4.82 -13.58 6.01
N GLU A 75 5.57 -12.75 6.73
CA GLU A 75 6.12 -11.49 6.21
C GLU A 75 7.00 -11.69 4.97
N GLU A 76 7.94 -12.64 5.01
CA GLU A 76 8.88 -12.84 3.90
C GLU A 76 8.17 -13.41 2.66
N VAL A 77 7.17 -14.28 2.84
CA VAL A 77 6.31 -14.76 1.75
C VAL A 77 5.52 -13.60 1.15
N PHE A 78 4.89 -12.76 1.98
CA PHE A 78 4.17 -11.57 1.54
C PHE A 78 5.05 -10.65 0.70
N ARG A 79 6.26 -10.33 1.19
CA ARG A 79 7.22 -9.46 0.51
C ARG A 79 7.71 -10.02 -0.82
N SER A 80 7.70 -11.34 -0.99
CA SER A 80 8.08 -12.00 -2.24
C SER A 80 6.97 -12.01 -3.31
N LYS A 81 5.71 -11.84 -2.90
CA LYS A 81 4.53 -11.99 -3.75
C LYS A 81 3.80 -10.68 -4.04
N VAL A 82 3.83 -9.72 -3.12
CA VAL A 82 3.06 -8.46 -3.20
C VAL A 82 3.97 -7.30 -3.54
N ASN A 83 3.62 -6.54 -4.59
CA ASN A 83 4.30 -5.27 -4.83
C ASN A 83 3.85 -4.23 -3.80
N MET A 84 4.74 -3.91 -2.86
CA MET A 84 4.47 -2.96 -1.79
C MET A 84 4.77 -1.53 -2.25
N SER A 85 3.73 -0.72 -2.36
CA SER A 85 3.76 0.62 -2.93
C SER A 85 3.27 1.66 -1.91
N ALA A 86 3.39 2.94 -2.25
CA ALA A 86 2.88 4.04 -1.46
C ALA A 86 2.38 5.18 -2.35
N VAL A 87 1.39 5.94 -1.86
CA VAL A 87 0.85 7.12 -2.56
C VAL A 87 1.95 8.15 -2.82
N CYS A 88 2.75 8.46 -1.80
CA CYS A 88 3.99 9.24 -1.94
C CYS A 88 5.20 8.36 -1.63
N ARG A 89 6.31 8.58 -2.34
CA ARG A 89 7.47 7.68 -2.29
C ARG A 89 8.58 8.09 -1.32
N CYS A 90 8.54 9.31 -0.81
CA CYS A 90 9.54 9.84 0.12
C CYS A 90 8.91 10.13 1.48
N PHE A 91 9.74 10.33 2.51
CA PHE A 91 9.26 10.64 3.85
C PHE A 91 8.64 12.05 3.89
N PRO A 92 7.37 12.24 4.32
CA PRO A 92 6.69 13.54 4.28
C PRO A 92 7.11 14.53 5.37
N GLY A 93 8.04 14.14 6.25
CA GLY A 93 8.43 14.91 7.43
C GLY A 93 7.55 14.60 8.65
N LYS A 94 7.95 15.16 9.80
CA LYS A 94 7.24 14.97 11.08
C LYS A 94 6.10 15.98 11.24
N ALA A 95 5.05 15.57 11.95
CA ALA A 95 4.01 16.44 12.48
C ALA A 95 4.09 16.46 14.02
N LYS A 96 3.15 17.16 14.68
CA LYS A 96 3.06 17.17 16.15
C LYS A 96 2.95 15.75 16.75
N SER A 97 2.25 14.85 16.06
CA SER A 97 2.11 13.45 16.43
C SER A 97 2.34 12.56 15.21
N GLY A 98 3.46 11.84 15.19
CA GLY A 98 3.83 10.96 14.09
C GLY A 98 4.29 11.72 12.84
N ASP A 99 3.98 11.17 11.68
CA ASP A 99 4.42 11.69 10.39
C ASP A 99 3.35 12.58 9.77
N ARG A 100 3.76 13.60 9.03
CA ARG A 100 2.84 14.49 8.32
C ARG A 100 2.08 13.70 7.25
N LYS A 101 0.83 14.08 6.98
CA LYS A 101 0.12 13.62 5.79
C LYS A 101 0.66 14.35 4.55
N PRO A 102 1.03 13.63 3.47
CA PRO A 102 1.32 14.26 2.19
C PRO A 102 0.19 15.21 1.75
N ASP A 103 0.56 16.34 1.18
CA ASP A 103 -0.37 17.32 0.63
C ASP A 103 -0.84 16.93 -0.79
N ALA A 104 -1.84 17.65 -1.32
CA ALA A 104 -2.44 17.31 -2.60
C ALA A 104 -1.45 17.43 -3.78
N GLU A 105 -0.49 18.35 -3.70
CA GLU A 105 0.53 18.54 -4.74
C GLU A 105 1.53 17.38 -4.71
N GLU A 106 1.94 16.95 -3.52
CA GLU A 106 2.81 15.78 -3.33
C GLU A 106 2.16 14.49 -3.82
N VAL A 107 0.87 14.30 -3.54
CA VAL A 107 0.09 13.16 -4.05
C VAL A 107 0.01 13.20 -5.58
N LYS A 108 -0.30 14.36 -6.16
CA LYS A 108 -0.36 14.54 -7.61
C LYS A 108 0.99 14.28 -8.28
N ASN A 109 2.08 14.78 -7.70
CA ASN A 109 3.42 14.61 -8.27
C ASN A 109 3.89 13.15 -8.23
N CYS A 110 3.48 12.38 -7.21
CA CYS A 110 3.81 10.96 -7.10
C CYS A 110 2.84 10.02 -7.84
N SER A 111 1.68 10.49 -8.33
CA SER A 111 0.64 9.61 -8.88
C SER A 111 1.11 8.84 -10.11
N GLU A 112 2.03 9.41 -10.91
CA GLU A 112 2.59 8.76 -12.10
C GLU A 112 3.26 7.42 -11.80
N PHE A 113 3.82 7.25 -10.59
CA PHE A 113 4.50 6.01 -10.22
C PHE A 113 3.49 4.90 -9.93
N LEU A 114 2.41 5.23 -9.23
CA LEU A 114 1.32 4.28 -9.00
C LEU A 114 0.60 3.93 -10.30
N GLU A 115 0.38 4.92 -11.18
CA GLU A 115 -0.20 4.67 -12.50
C GLU A 115 0.66 3.68 -13.31
N PHE A 116 1.97 3.91 -13.36
CA PHE A 116 2.89 2.98 -14.02
C PHE A 116 2.78 1.58 -13.42
N GLU A 117 2.88 1.44 -12.10
CA GLU A 117 2.83 0.14 -11.43
C GLU A 117 1.52 -0.59 -11.72
N VAL A 118 0.37 0.08 -11.63
CA VAL A 118 -0.93 -0.55 -11.93
C VAL A 118 -0.99 -1.03 -13.38
N ARG A 119 -0.58 -0.20 -14.35
CA ARG A 119 -0.59 -0.57 -15.77
C ARG A 119 0.42 -1.67 -16.11
N PHE A 120 1.58 -1.63 -15.47
CA PHE A 120 2.67 -2.58 -15.68
C PHE A 120 2.34 -3.95 -15.07
N HIS A 121 1.85 -3.97 -13.82
CA HIS A 121 1.52 -5.19 -13.09
C HIS A 121 0.20 -5.80 -13.54
N LYS A 122 -0.77 -4.96 -13.94
CA LYS A 122 -2.17 -5.36 -14.17
C LYS A 122 -2.71 -6.16 -12.98
N PRO A 123 -2.66 -5.60 -11.76
CA PRO A 123 -3.00 -6.35 -10.56
C PRO A 123 -4.47 -6.76 -10.57
N GLU A 124 -4.76 -7.92 -10.00
CA GLU A 124 -6.13 -8.37 -9.75
C GLU A 124 -6.66 -7.85 -8.41
N LEU A 125 -5.75 -7.57 -7.46
CA LEU A 125 -6.08 -7.08 -6.13
C LEU A 125 -5.19 -5.90 -5.73
N LEU A 126 -5.80 -4.85 -5.20
CA LEU A 126 -5.13 -3.74 -4.52
C LEU A 126 -5.55 -3.68 -3.04
N ILE A 127 -4.59 -3.60 -2.12
CA ILE A 127 -4.80 -3.54 -0.67
C ILE A 127 -4.43 -2.13 -0.20
N PRO A 128 -5.35 -1.15 -0.19
CA PRO A 128 -5.05 0.18 0.29
C PRO A 128 -5.01 0.17 1.82
N ILE A 129 -3.92 0.70 2.39
CA ILE A 129 -3.63 0.65 3.82
C ILE A 129 -3.62 2.08 4.37
N GLY A 130 -4.66 2.40 5.13
CA GLY A 130 -4.85 3.71 5.75
C GLY A 130 -5.58 4.72 4.86
N LYS A 131 -6.01 5.81 5.49
CA LYS A 131 -6.96 6.75 4.88
C LYS A 131 -6.47 7.35 3.57
N LEU A 132 -5.23 7.81 3.47
CA LEU A 132 -4.75 8.44 2.22
C LEU A 132 -4.77 7.46 1.03
N ALA A 133 -4.37 6.21 1.25
CA ALA A 133 -4.38 5.18 0.21
C ALA A 133 -5.81 4.81 -0.20
N ILE A 134 -6.71 4.69 0.78
CA ILE A 134 -8.13 4.43 0.54
C ILE A 134 -8.77 5.60 -0.22
N ASP A 135 -8.44 6.85 0.13
CA ASP A 135 -8.92 8.06 -0.56
C ASP A 135 -8.52 8.07 -2.05
N GLN A 136 -7.45 7.38 -2.47
CA GLN A 136 -7.11 7.25 -3.90
C GLN A 136 -8.11 6.38 -4.67
N LEU A 137 -8.89 5.56 -3.97
CA LEU A 137 -9.84 4.62 -4.56
C LEU A 137 -11.29 5.08 -4.54
N PHE A 138 -11.62 6.08 -3.72
CA PHE A 138 -12.97 6.64 -3.65
C PHE A 138 -13.11 7.88 -4.52
N GLU A 139 -14.16 7.93 -5.34
CA GLU A 139 -14.37 9.01 -6.32
C GLU A 139 -14.90 10.30 -5.69
N CYS A 140 -15.62 10.22 -4.56
CA CYS A 140 -15.97 11.36 -3.71
C CYS A 140 -16.71 10.87 -2.47
N GLY A 141 -16.33 11.33 -1.28
CA GLY A 141 -17.18 11.18 -0.10
C GLY A 141 -16.46 11.23 1.24
N LYS A 142 -17.14 11.80 2.23
CA LYS A 142 -16.85 11.51 3.63
C LYS A 142 -17.38 10.11 3.92
N TYR A 143 -16.51 9.21 4.37
CA TYR A 143 -16.87 7.88 4.82
C TYR A 143 -16.29 7.64 6.21
N LYS A 144 -16.93 6.77 6.99
CA LYS A 144 -16.34 6.25 8.22
C LYS A 144 -15.55 4.98 7.90
N LEU A 145 -14.49 4.71 8.67
CA LEU A 145 -13.70 3.49 8.45
C LEU A 145 -14.59 2.23 8.59
N GLU A 146 -15.59 2.26 9.44
CA GLU A 146 -16.57 1.19 9.65
C GLU A 146 -17.38 0.86 8.39
N ASP A 147 -17.58 1.81 7.49
CA ASP A 147 -18.36 1.63 6.26
C ASP A 147 -17.54 0.92 5.16
N VAL A 148 -16.22 0.84 5.35
CA VAL A 148 -15.24 0.51 4.32
C VAL A 148 -14.37 -0.69 4.70
N ILE A 149 -13.82 -0.71 5.92
CA ILE A 149 -12.98 -1.81 6.39
C ILE A 149 -13.83 -3.07 6.57
N GLY A 150 -13.33 -4.21 6.07
CA GLY A 150 -14.04 -5.49 6.12
C GLY A 150 -14.98 -5.75 4.94
N ARG A 151 -14.88 -4.94 3.88
CA ARG A 151 -15.63 -5.09 2.63
C ARG A 151 -14.65 -5.27 1.46
N SER A 152 -15.16 -5.80 0.36
CA SER A 152 -14.46 -5.85 -0.93
C SER A 152 -15.21 -4.98 -1.92
N PHE A 153 -14.46 -4.39 -2.84
CA PHE A 153 -14.96 -3.50 -3.88
C PHE A 153 -14.24 -3.81 -5.19
N SER A 154 -14.81 -3.39 -6.31
CA SER A 154 -14.17 -3.47 -7.62
C SER A 154 -14.20 -2.10 -8.29
N ARG A 155 -13.17 -1.77 -9.06
CA ARG A 155 -13.17 -0.58 -9.91
C ARG A 155 -12.22 -0.71 -11.09
N GLU A 156 -12.35 0.21 -12.04
CA GLU A 156 -11.31 0.45 -13.03
C GLU A 156 -10.37 1.54 -12.50
N LEU A 157 -9.07 1.24 -12.45
CA LEU A 157 -8.02 2.17 -12.03
C LEU A 157 -6.95 2.21 -13.12
N TYR A 158 -6.73 3.38 -13.72
CA TYR A 158 -5.77 3.58 -14.83
C TYR A 158 -5.98 2.61 -16.01
N GLY A 159 -7.25 2.29 -16.33
CA GLY A 159 -7.62 1.35 -17.39
C GLY A 159 -7.48 -0.14 -17.02
N ILE A 160 -7.20 -0.47 -15.76
CA ILE A 160 -7.12 -1.84 -15.26
C ILE A 160 -8.27 -2.08 -14.29
N ARG A 161 -9.11 -3.09 -14.58
CA ARG A 161 -10.13 -3.56 -13.64
C ARG A 161 -9.47 -4.41 -12.55
N LEU A 162 -9.71 -4.06 -11.30
CA LEU A 162 -9.17 -4.75 -10.13
C LEU A 162 -10.17 -4.75 -8.98
N ASP A 163 -10.01 -5.71 -8.08
CA ASP A 163 -10.66 -5.70 -6.78
C ASP A 163 -9.77 -4.96 -5.76
N TRP A 164 -10.38 -4.43 -4.72
CA TRP A 164 -9.63 -3.85 -3.62
C TRP A 164 -10.28 -4.08 -2.26
N VAL A 165 -9.43 -4.38 -1.28
CA VAL A 165 -9.84 -4.69 0.10
C VAL A 165 -9.04 -3.80 1.05
N PRO A 166 -9.69 -2.81 1.68
CA PRO A 166 -9.01 -1.81 2.48
C PRO A 166 -8.66 -2.31 3.88
N LEU A 167 -7.50 -1.87 4.36
CA LEU A 167 -7.05 -2.03 5.74
C LEU A 167 -6.87 -0.66 6.39
N PRO A 168 -7.12 -0.52 7.71
CA PRO A 168 -6.80 0.71 8.41
C PRO A 168 -5.27 0.91 8.48
N HIS A 169 -4.82 2.12 8.81
CA HIS A 169 -3.40 2.36 8.99
C HIS A 169 -2.89 1.58 10.23
N PRO A 170 -1.81 0.79 10.14
CA PRO A 170 -1.33 -0.09 11.20
C PRO A 170 -0.46 0.63 12.25
N SER A 171 -0.56 1.96 12.34
CA SER A 171 0.25 2.73 13.32
C SER A 171 -0.27 2.48 14.72
N GLY A 172 0.63 2.36 15.71
CA GLY A 172 0.24 2.31 17.12
C GLY A 172 -0.44 3.59 17.63
N LEU A 173 -0.31 4.71 16.91
CA LEU A 173 -1.06 5.94 17.19
C LEU A 173 -2.55 5.83 16.80
N ASN A 174 -2.91 4.83 15.99
CA ASN A 174 -4.28 4.61 15.57
C ASN A 174 -5.04 3.77 16.62
N VAL A 175 -5.58 4.45 17.63
CA VAL A 175 -6.34 3.84 18.73
C VAL A 175 -7.57 3.05 18.25
N TRP A 176 -8.13 3.39 17.09
CA TRP A 176 -9.30 2.70 16.52
C TRP A 176 -9.05 1.19 16.33
N ASN A 177 -7.82 0.81 15.95
CA ASN A 177 -7.42 -0.59 15.75
C ASN A 177 -7.53 -1.45 17.02
N HIS A 178 -7.56 -0.82 18.20
CA HIS A 178 -7.64 -1.50 19.49
C HIS A 178 -9.05 -1.61 20.06
N THR A 179 -10.00 -0.87 19.48
CA THR A 179 -11.42 -0.97 19.82
C THR A 179 -11.98 -2.33 19.40
N GLU A 180 -13.08 -2.76 20.03
CA GLU A 180 -13.75 -4.01 19.69
C GLU A 180 -14.24 -4.02 18.23
N ILE A 181 -14.84 -2.91 17.80
CA ILE A 181 -15.31 -2.72 16.42
C ILE A 181 -14.14 -2.78 15.43
N GLY A 182 -13.05 -2.04 15.71
CA GLY A 182 -11.87 -2.02 14.86
C GLY A 182 -11.25 -3.41 14.70
N LYS A 183 -11.07 -4.16 15.81
CA LYS A 183 -10.56 -5.53 15.78
C LYS A 183 -11.44 -6.46 14.93
N LYS A 184 -12.76 -6.38 15.11
CA LYS A 184 -13.73 -7.19 14.36
C LYS A 184 -13.67 -6.90 12.86
N LEU A 185 -13.61 -5.62 12.47
CA LEU A 185 -13.55 -5.22 11.07
C LEU A 185 -12.20 -5.53 10.41
N ILE A 186 -11.10 -5.39 11.14
CA ILE A 186 -9.77 -5.84 10.68
C ILE A 186 -9.81 -7.36 10.42
N GLN A 187 -10.33 -8.15 11.35
CA GLN A 187 -10.43 -9.60 11.15
C GLN A 187 -11.29 -9.93 9.93
N ARG A 188 -12.44 -9.28 9.77
CA ARG A 188 -13.30 -9.45 8.58
C ARG A 188 -12.58 -9.08 7.28
N ALA A 189 -11.75 -8.03 7.27
CA ALA A 189 -10.96 -7.66 6.10
C ALA A 189 -9.90 -8.72 5.78
N LEU A 190 -9.25 -9.28 6.81
CA LEU A 190 -8.29 -10.37 6.64
C LEU A 190 -8.96 -11.64 6.14
N ASP A 191 -10.15 -11.99 6.63
CA ASP A 191 -10.91 -13.14 6.14
C ASP A 191 -11.34 -12.93 4.67
N THR A 192 -11.70 -11.70 4.31
CA THR A 192 -12.01 -11.32 2.92
C THR A 192 -10.77 -11.49 2.03
N LEU A 193 -9.62 -11.00 2.47
CA LEU A 193 -8.34 -11.17 1.77
C LEU A 193 -7.98 -12.65 1.63
N LYS A 194 -8.03 -13.44 2.70
CA LYS A 194 -7.71 -14.88 2.70
C LYS A 194 -8.53 -15.67 1.67
N ASN A 195 -9.79 -15.27 1.47
CA ASN A 195 -10.71 -15.94 0.54
C ASN A 195 -10.67 -15.38 -0.88
N HIS A 196 -9.97 -14.26 -1.12
CA HIS A 196 -9.87 -13.68 -2.45
C HIS A 196 -9.13 -14.63 -3.42
N PRO A 197 -9.61 -14.81 -4.67
CA PRO A 197 -9.01 -15.77 -5.62
C PRO A 197 -7.49 -15.63 -5.78
N VAL A 198 -6.98 -14.43 -6.08
CA VAL A 198 -5.51 -14.24 -6.24
C VAL A 198 -4.73 -14.48 -4.96
N ILE A 199 -5.29 -14.23 -3.76
CA ILE A 199 -4.60 -14.54 -2.50
C ILE A 199 -4.54 -16.06 -2.31
N ARG A 200 -5.61 -16.78 -2.63
CA ARG A 200 -5.62 -18.25 -2.58
C ARG A 200 -4.59 -18.85 -3.51
N GLU A 201 -4.52 -18.36 -4.75
CA GLU A 201 -3.57 -18.82 -5.75
C GLU A 201 -2.11 -18.49 -5.42
N GLU A 202 -1.83 -17.31 -4.86
CA GLU A 202 -0.44 -16.90 -4.59
C GLU A 202 0.13 -17.43 -3.27
N PHE A 203 -0.72 -17.78 -2.30
CA PHE A 203 -0.30 -18.11 -0.93
C PHE A 203 -0.71 -19.50 -0.43
N PHE A 204 -1.73 -20.13 -1.02
CA PHE A 204 -2.33 -21.36 -0.47
C PHE A 204 -2.48 -22.50 -1.49
N LEU A 205 -2.15 -22.29 -2.76
CA LEU A 205 -2.11 -23.28 -3.84
C LEU A 205 -0.68 -23.43 -4.35
#